data_AF-A0A7V1AHY4-F1
#
_entry.id   AF-A0A7V1AHY4-F1
#
_cell.length_a   1.000
_cell.length_b   1.000
_cell.length_c   1.000
_cell.angle_alpha   90.00
_cell.angle_beta   90.00
_cell.angle_gamma   90.00
#
_symmetry.space_group_name_H-M   'P 1'
#
loop_
_entity.id
_entity.type
_entity.pdbx_description
1 polymer ?
#
loop_
_entity_poly.entity_id
_entity_poly.type
_entity_poly.pdbx_seq_one_letter_code
_entity_poly.pdbx_strand_id
1 'polypeptide(L)'
;ERHLKAYKDSQERRVRTLSRKLLKQLDNLFPFIFHEGVEPTNNLAERGIRPAVQWRKICFGNRSDNGAVLTSRLLTATRTCWLQRRNPLEFLVDAITAFRSSIPTPSLL
;
A
#
# COMPACT_ATOMS: atom_id res chain seq x y z
N GLU A 1 11.87 -12.33 -20.55
CA GLU A 1 10.48 -12.50 -21.08
C GLU A 1 10.18 -13.83 -21.76
N ARG A 2 11.07 -14.35 -22.63
CA ARG A 2 10.83 -15.55 -23.47
C ARG A 2 10.21 -16.72 -22.70
N HIS A 3 10.78 -17.12 -21.57
CA HIS A 3 10.26 -18.22 -20.75
C HIS A 3 8.88 -17.91 -20.16
N LEU A 4 8.66 -16.70 -19.64
CA LEU A 4 7.35 -16.33 -19.10
C LEU A 4 6.26 -16.38 -20.18
N LYS A 5 6.57 -15.94 -21.40
CA LYS A 5 5.64 -16.06 -22.56
C LYS A 5 5.37 -17.51 -22.92
N ALA A 6 6.39 -18.37 -22.93
CA ALA A 6 6.25 -19.79 -23.23
C ALA A 6 5.40 -20.55 -22.20
N TYR A 7 5.52 -20.19 -20.91
CA TYR A 7 4.82 -20.86 -19.82
C TYR A 7 3.51 -20.21 -19.39
N LYS A 8 3.05 -19.16 -20.10
CA LYS A 8 1.78 -18.47 -19.81
C LYS A 8 0.56 -19.39 -19.95
N ASP A 9 0.69 -20.49 -20.68
CA ASP A 9 -0.35 -21.52 -20.91
C ASP A 9 0.13 -22.92 -20.48
N SER A 10 1.12 -22.99 -19.57
CA SER A 10 1.59 -24.24 -18.98
C SER A 10 0.44 -25.08 -18.40
N GLN A 11 0.50 -26.40 -18.51
CA GLN A 11 -0.46 -27.30 -17.87
C GLN A 11 -0.41 -27.20 -16.34
N GLU A 12 0.79 -27.00 -15.79
CA GLU A 12 1.00 -26.81 -14.35
C GLU A 12 0.48 -25.44 -13.89
N ARG A 13 -0.47 -25.46 -12.97
CA ARG A 13 -1.24 -24.26 -12.57
C ARG A 13 -0.37 -23.19 -11.92
N ARG A 14 0.61 -23.55 -11.09
CA ARG A 14 1.45 -22.58 -10.37
C ARG A 14 2.36 -21.83 -11.35
N VAL A 15 3.02 -22.53 -12.25
CA VAL A 15 3.86 -22.00 -13.34
C VAL A 15 3.04 -21.09 -14.25
N ARG A 16 1.85 -21.53 -14.67
CA ARG A 16 0.93 -20.70 -15.48
C ARG A 16 0.56 -19.40 -14.77
N THR A 17 0.19 -19.49 -13.49
CA THR A 17 -0.23 -18.34 -12.67
C THR A 17 0.93 -17.37 -12.45
N LEU A 18 2.11 -17.88 -12.09
CA LEU A 18 3.30 -17.07 -11.87
C LEU A 18 3.71 -16.36 -13.16
N SER A 19 3.76 -17.08 -14.28
CA SER A 19 4.14 -16.52 -15.58
C SER A 19 3.21 -15.38 -15.99
N ARG A 20 1.90 -15.58 -15.87
CA ARG A 20 0.90 -14.53 -16.15
C ARG A 20 1.05 -13.31 -15.22
N LYS A 21 1.28 -13.54 -13.92
CA LYS A 21 1.48 -12.45 -12.95
C LYS A 21 2.75 -11.64 -13.24
N LEU A 22 3.87 -12.31 -13.51
CA LEU A 22 5.13 -11.64 -13.81
C LEU A 22 5.07 -10.90 -15.15
N LEU A 23 4.44 -11.48 -16.18
CA LEU A 23 4.21 -10.77 -17.45
C LEU A 23 3.37 -9.50 -17.24
N LYS A 24 2.31 -9.57 -16.41
CA LYS A 24 1.47 -8.41 -16.12
C LYS A 24 2.23 -7.29 -15.38
N GLN A 25 3.29 -7.62 -14.65
CA GLN A 25 4.02 -6.66 -13.82
C GLN A 25 5.42 -6.36 -14.34
N LEU A 26 5.76 -6.86 -15.53
CA LEU A 26 7.11 -6.86 -16.05
C LEU A 26 7.72 -5.46 -16.09
N ASP A 27 6.96 -4.48 -16.57
CA ASP A 27 7.38 -3.08 -16.67
C ASP A 27 7.61 -2.42 -15.30
N ASN A 28 7.09 -3.02 -14.23
CA ASN A 28 7.19 -2.53 -12.84
C ASN A 28 8.19 -3.32 -11.99
N LEU A 29 8.86 -4.36 -12.52
CA LEU A 29 9.77 -5.20 -11.72
C LEU A 29 11.13 -4.53 -11.47
N PHE A 30 11.62 -3.75 -12.44
CA PHE A 30 12.98 -3.17 -12.40
C PHE A 30 13.04 -1.66 -12.61
N PRO A 31 12.10 -0.84 -12.07
CA PRO A 31 12.09 0.61 -12.29
C PRO A 31 13.37 1.29 -11.77
N PHE A 32 14.05 0.71 -10.79
CA PHE A 32 15.32 1.20 -10.25
C PHE A 32 16.47 1.22 -11.26
N ILE A 33 16.37 0.48 -12.38
CA ILE A 33 17.36 0.54 -13.46
C ILE A 33 17.24 1.86 -14.24
N PHE A 34 16.02 2.41 -14.32
CA PHE A 34 15.70 3.56 -15.17
C PHE A 34 15.50 4.86 -14.38
N HIS A 35 15.21 4.76 -13.08
CA HIS A 35 14.88 5.89 -12.23
C HIS A 35 15.79 5.94 -11.01
N GLU A 36 16.66 6.95 -10.98
CA GLU A 36 17.51 7.24 -9.82
C GLU A 36 16.65 7.52 -8.58
N GLY A 37 17.09 7.02 -7.42
CA GLY A 37 16.38 7.16 -6.14
C GLY A 37 15.29 6.11 -5.89
N VAL A 38 14.99 5.23 -6.85
CA VAL A 38 14.12 4.06 -6.61
C VAL A 38 14.96 2.92 -6.04
N GLU A 39 14.60 2.46 -4.85
CA GLU A 39 15.28 1.33 -4.20
C GLU A 39 15.10 0.02 -4.99
N PRO A 40 16.15 -0.82 -5.13
CA PRO A 40 16.05 -2.12 -5.79
C PRO A 40 15.29 -3.17 -4.96
N THR A 41 14.88 -2.80 -3.75
CA THR A 41 14.19 -3.67 -2.80
C THR A 41 12.77 -3.18 -2.55
N ASN A 42 11.84 -4.10 -2.30
CA ASN A 42 10.46 -3.78 -1.93
C ASN A 42 10.30 -3.35 -0.45
N ASN A 43 11.40 -3.13 0.27
CA ASN A 43 11.43 -2.85 1.70
C ASN A 43 10.52 -1.69 2.12
N LEU A 44 10.46 -0.62 1.31
CA LEU A 44 9.60 0.53 1.61
C LEU A 44 8.11 0.15 1.61
N ALA A 45 7.70 -0.66 0.62
CA ALA A 45 6.33 -1.15 0.49
C ALA A 45 6.00 -2.15 1.60
N GLU A 46 6.89 -3.11 1.88
CA GLU A 46 6.71 -4.09 2.95
C GLU A 46 6.63 -3.44 4.33
N ARG A 47 7.50 -2.48 4.63
CA ARG A 47 7.43 -1.68 5.87
C ARG A 47 6.15 -0.85 5.93
N GLY A 48 5.67 -0.35 4.79
CA GLY A 48 4.44 0.42 4.70
C GLY A 48 3.19 -0.38 5.04
N ILE A 49 3.10 -1.63 4.57
CA ILE A 49 1.93 -2.49 4.82
C ILE A 49 2.02 -3.27 6.14
N ARG A 50 3.23 -3.46 6.70
CA ARG A 50 3.44 -4.25 7.92
C ARG A 50 2.57 -3.81 9.12
N PRO A 51 2.38 -2.51 9.43
CA PRO A 51 1.49 -2.09 10.50
C PRO A 51 0.05 -2.59 10.32
N ALA A 52 -0.47 -2.55 9.09
CA ALA A 52 -1.81 -3.04 8.77
C ALA A 52 -1.95 -4.56 8.98
N VAL A 53 -0.93 -5.32 8.58
CA VAL A 53 -0.88 -6.78 8.74
C VAL A 53 -0.80 -7.15 10.22
N GLN A 54 0.07 -6.48 10.98
CA GLN A 54 0.20 -6.70 12.43
C GLN A 54 -1.10 -6.36 13.16
N TRP A 55 -1.70 -5.21 12.85
CA TRP A 55 -2.98 -4.79 13.41
C TRP A 55 -4.07 -5.83 13.15
N ARG A 56 -4.23 -6.28 11.89
CA ARG A 56 -5.23 -7.31 11.55
C ARG A 56 -5.01 -8.60 12.33
N LYS A 57 -3.75 -9.02 12.50
CA LYS A 57 -3.41 -10.26 13.21
C LYS A 57 -3.71 -10.15 14.71
N ILE A 58 -3.34 -9.02 15.34
CA ILE A 58 -3.45 -8.83 16.80
C ILE A 58 -4.89 -8.46 17.20
N CYS A 59 -5.57 -7.64 16.40
CA CYS A 59 -6.91 -7.13 16.69
C CYS A 59 -8.03 -7.94 16.04
N PHE A 60 -7.71 -9.07 15.40
CA PHE A 60 -8.67 -9.93 14.67
C PHE A 60 -9.40 -9.25 13.50
N GLY A 61 -8.88 -8.13 13.00
CA GLY A 61 -9.43 -7.40 11.87
C GLY A 61 -10.74 -6.67 12.16
N ASN A 62 -11.48 -6.34 11.10
CA ASN A 62 -12.73 -5.59 11.17
C ASN A 62 -13.95 -6.53 11.13
N ARG A 63 -14.98 -6.22 11.92
CA ARG A 63 -16.26 -6.96 11.96
C ARG A 63 -17.38 -6.31 11.15
N SER A 64 -17.10 -5.18 10.49
CA SER A 64 -18.05 -4.47 9.64
C SER A 64 -17.31 -3.76 8.49
N ASP A 65 -18.02 -3.52 7.40
CA ASP A 65 -17.48 -2.80 6.25
C ASP A 65 -17.10 -1.36 6.61
N ASN A 66 -17.92 -0.69 7.42
CA ASN A 66 -17.62 0.64 7.94
C ASN A 66 -16.32 0.66 8.76
N GLY A 67 -16.09 -0.37 9.60
CA GLY A 67 -14.83 -0.51 10.35
C GLY A 67 -13.64 -0.73 9.42
N ALA A 68 -13.82 -1.51 8.36
CA ALA A 68 -12.78 -1.74 7.34
C ALA A 68 -12.40 -0.44 6.61
N VAL A 69 -13.39 0.38 6.24
CA VAL A 69 -13.17 1.69 5.62
C VAL A 69 -12.49 2.67 6.58
N LEU A 70 -12.89 2.70 7.85
CA LEU A 70 -12.23 3.56 8.85
C LEU A 70 -10.76 3.15 9.02
N THR A 71 -10.50 1.86 9.19
CA THR A 71 -9.15 1.33 9.35
C THR A 71 -8.26 1.66 8.13
N SER A 72 -8.79 1.49 6.91
CA SER A 72 -8.02 1.80 5.70
C SER A 72 -7.67 3.29 5.61
N ARG A 73 -8.60 4.19 5.98
CA ARG A 73 -8.37 5.63 6.03
C ARG A 73 -7.33 6.02 7.07
N LEU A 74 -7.41 5.48 8.29
CA LEU A 74 -6.47 5.77 9.36
C LEU A 74 -5.05 5.31 9.02
N LEU A 75 -4.91 4.09 8.48
CA LEU A 75 -3.62 3.56 8.04
C LEU A 75 -3.03 4.40 6.90
N THR A 76 -3.86 4.82 5.94
CA THR A 76 -3.44 5.68 4.82
C THR A 76 -2.96 7.04 5.33
N ALA A 77 -3.78 7.74 6.12
CA ALA A 77 -3.43 9.05 6.67
C ALA A 77 -2.15 8.99 7.52
N THR A 78 -2.05 8.00 8.41
CA THR A 78 -0.88 7.80 9.26
C THR A 78 0.37 7.55 8.42
N ARG A 79 0.30 6.65 7.44
CA ARG A 79 1.44 6.30 6.61
C ARG A 79 1.90 7.47 5.74
N THR A 80 0.98 8.21 5.15
CA THR A 80 1.30 9.38 4.33
C THR A 80 1.94 10.48 5.18
N CYS A 81 1.41 10.77 6.39
CA CYS A 81 2.04 11.72 7.31
C CYS A 81 3.47 11.30 7.67
N TRP A 82 3.69 10.02 7.98
CA TRP A 82 5.04 9.49 8.23
C TRP A 82 5.99 9.69 7.06
N LEU A 83 5.55 9.42 5.82
CA LEU A 83 6.37 9.62 4.62
C LEU A 83 6.69 11.10 4.39
N GLN A 84 5.76 12.00 4.71
CA GLN A 84 5.92 13.45 4.63
C GLN A 84 6.65 14.06 5.85
N ARG A 85 7.09 13.25 6.81
CA ARG A 85 7.70 13.70 8.09
C ARG A 85 6.78 14.62 8.91
N ARG A 86 5.46 14.40 8.85
CA ARG A 86 4.43 15.07 9.64
C ARG A 86 3.97 14.19 10.79
N ASN A 87 3.59 14.80 11.91
CA ASN A 87 2.98 14.06 13.02
C ASN A 87 1.56 13.60 12.61
N PRO A 88 1.29 12.28 12.55
CA PRO A 88 -0.02 11.78 12.13
C PRO A 88 -1.13 12.12 13.14
N LEU A 89 -0.83 12.19 14.43
CA LEU A 89 -1.83 12.49 15.45
C LEU A 89 -2.27 13.95 15.36
N GLU A 90 -1.32 14.87 15.19
CA GLU A 90 -1.62 16.30 14.97
C GLU A 90 -2.48 16.47 13.71
N PHE A 91 -2.11 15.83 12.59
CA PHE A 91 -2.92 15.87 11.37
C PHE A 91 -4.36 15.38 11.59
N LEU A 92 -4.54 14.29 12.33
CA LEU A 92 -5.88 13.76 12.62
C LEU A 92 -6.68 14.71 13.52
N VAL A 93 -6.04 15.30 14.53
CA VAL A 93 -6.66 16.30 15.41
C VAL A 93 -7.10 17.52 14.59
N ASP A 94 -6.23 18.04 13.73
CA ASP A 94 -6.54 19.17 12.87
C ASP A 94 -7.67 18.85 11.89
N ALA A 95 -7.64 17.67 11.27
CA ALA A 95 -8.68 17.24 10.34
C ALA A 95 -10.05 17.09 11.01
N ILE A 96 -10.10 16.49 12.20
CA ILE A 96 -11.34 16.34 12.97
C ILE A 96 -11.85 17.69 13.47
N THR A 97 -10.95 18.54 13.97
CA THR A 97 -11.31 19.89 14.44
C THR A 97 -11.87 20.72 13.29
N ALA A 98 -11.20 20.70 12.13
CA ALA A 98 -11.66 21.42 10.94
C ALA A 98 -13.05 20.97 10.49
N PHE A 99 -13.28 19.66 10.43
CA PHE A 99 -14.59 19.09 10.10
C PHE A 99 -15.68 19.54 11.08
N ARG A 100 -15.41 19.48 12.39
CA ARG A 100 -16.38 19.88 13.44
C ARG A 100 -16.68 21.38 13.43
N SER A 101 -15.70 22.20 13.06
CA SER A 101 -15.84 23.65 12.95
C SER A 101 -16.33 24.13 11.59
N SER A 102 -16.61 23.21 10.65
CA SER A 102 -17.02 23.54 9.27
C SER A 102 -16.04 24.47 8.54
N ILE A 103 -14.74 24.30 8.80
CA ILE A 103 -13.66 24.99 8.10
C ILE A 103 -12.93 24.01 7.16
N PRO A 104 -12.14 24.50 6.19
CA PRO A 104 -11.40 23.64 5.28
C PRO A 104 -10.47 22.67 6.01
N THR A 105 -10.52 21.39 5.63
CA THR A 105 -9.66 20.35 6.21
C THR A 105 -8.22 20.47 5.69
N PRO A 106 -7.21 20.18 6.53
CA PRO A 106 -5.81 20.17 6.10
C PRO A 106 -5.59 19.15 4.98
N SER A 107 -4.74 19.50 4.00
CA SER A 107 -4.37 18.56 2.94
C SER A 107 -3.53 17.41 3.48
N LEU A 108 -3.86 16.20 3.01
CA LEU A 108 -3.02 15.03 3.20
C LEU A 108 -1.90 14.95 2.15
N LEU A 109 -2.07 15.56 0.98
CA LEU A 109 -1.11 15.55 -0.14
C LEU A 109 -0.44 16.91 -0.33
#